data_AF-K0EKE6-F1
#
_entry.id   AF-K0EKE6-F1
#
_cell.length_a   1.000
_cell.length_b   1.000
_cell.length_c   1.000
_cell.angle_alpha   90.00
_cell.angle_beta   90.00
_cell.angle_gamma   90.00
#
_symmetry.space_group_name_H-M   'P 1'
#
loop_
_entity.id
_entity.type
_entity.pdbx_description
1 polymer ?
#
loop_
_entity_poly.entity_id
_entity_poly.type
_entity_poly.pdbx_seq_one_letter_code
_entity_poly.pdbx_strand_id
1 'polypeptide(L)' 'MYANQTVVRAEDLPDVIRAAEVLGFGVKIENVMVPIDDEGNYSLEWVVTRDEEVPAYEEWDGRYDDEVDEGEELVLSSVE' A
#
# COMPACT_ATOMS: atom_id res chain seq x y z
N MET A 1 -16.86 3.03 11.82
CA MET A 1 -16.19 2.04 10.94
C MET A 1 -17.11 1.75 9.78
N TYR A 2 -16.63 1.90 8.54
CA TYR A 2 -17.25 1.21 7.42
C TYR A 2 -17.00 -0.29 7.62
N ALA A 3 -18.00 -1.14 7.44
CA ALA A 3 -17.93 -2.59 7.73
C ALA A 3 -16.85 -3.35 6.90
N ASN A 4 -16.18 -2.64 5.99
CA ASN A 4 -15.30 -3.17 4.96
C ASN A 4 -13.85 -2.65 5.07
N GLN A 5 -13.48 -2.09 6.23
CA GLN A 5 -12.15 -1.52 6.47
C GLN A 5 -11.46 -2.20 7.65
N THR A 6 -10.17 -2.47 7.51
CA THR A 6 -9.32 -3.02 8.58
C THR A 6 -7.97 -2.31 8.63
N VAL A 7 -7.37 -2.23 9.81
CA VAL A 7 -6.00 -1.75 10.00
C VAL A 7 -5.08 -2.96 10.10
N VAL A 8 -3.98 -2.95 9.37
CA VAL A 8 -2.99 -4.04 9.31
C VAL A 8 -1.58 -3.47 9.39
N ARG A 9 -0.63 -4.34 9.75
CA ARG A 9 0.78 -3.98 9.73
C ARG A 9 1.35 -4.11 8.33
N ALA A 10 2.50 -3.47 8.11
CA ALA A 10 3.21 -3.57 6.84
C ALA A 10 3.60 -5.02 6.49
N GLU A 11 3.89 -5.85 7.48
CA GLU A 11 4.25 -7.26 7.30
C GLU A 11 3.09 -8.13 6.78
N ASP A 12 1.85 -7.76 7.11
CA ASP A 12 0.64 -8.50 6.72
C ASP A 12 0.09 -8.06 5.35
N LEU A 13 0.50 -6.89 4.84
CA LEU A 13 0.00 -6.36 3.57
C LEU A 13 0.14 -7.33 2.39
N PRO A 14 1.28 -8.01 2.17
CA PRO A 14 1.43 -8.94 1.05
C PRO A 14 0.41 -10.09 1.10
N ASP A 15 0.12 -10.62 2.29
CA ASP A 15 -0.85 -11.69 2.47
C ASP A 15 -2.28 -11.21 2.24
N VAL A 16 -2.60 -9.98 2.68
CA VAL A 16 -3.91 -9.35 2.42
C VAL A 16 -4.14 -9.10 0.93
N ILE A 17 -3.13 -8.58 0.23
CA ILE A 17 -3.19 -8.34 -1.22
C ILE A 17 -3.42 -9.68 -1.95
N ARG A 18 -2.62 -10.71 -1.65
CA ARG A 18 -2.78 -12.04 -2.26
C ARG A 18 -4.14 -12.64 -1.98
N ALA A 19 -4.66 -12.49 -0.76
CA ALA A 19 -5.99 -12.98 -0.42
C ALA A 19 -7.08 -12.25 -1.22
N ALA A 20 -6.96 -10.93 -1.41
CA ALA A 20 -7.89 -10.15 -2.22
C ALA A 20 -7.86 -10.59 -3.70
N GLU A 21 -6.68 -10.83 -4.25
CA GLU A 21 -6.51 -11.35 -5.62
C GLU A 21 -7.17 -12.73 -5.79
N VAL A 22 -6.97 -13.65 -4.85
CA VAL A 22 -7.59 -14.99 -4.88
C VAL A 22 -9.11 -14.93 -4.76
N LEU A 23 -9.63 -13.98 -3.98
CA LEU A 23 -11.06 -13.79 -3.76
C LEU A 23 -11.72 -12.93 -4.85
N GLY A 24 -10.92 -12.34 -5.75
CA GLY A 24 -11.40 -11.58 -6.91
C GLY A 24 -12.02 -10.23 -6.53
N PHE A 25 -11.47 -9.53 -5.55
CA PHE A 25 -11.88 -8.15 -5.22
C PHE A 25 -10.66 -7.24 -5.07
N GLY A 26 -10.87 -5.93 -5.23
CA GLY A 26 -9.82 -4.93 -5.06
C GLY A 26 -9.63 -4.52 -3.60
N VAL A 27 -8.48 -3.93 -3.32
CA VAL A 27 -8.22 -3.31 -2.03
C VAL A 27 -7.65 -1.91 -2.24
N LYS A 28 -8.23 -0.94 -1.53
CA LYS A 28 -7.63 0.38 -1.38
C LYS A 28 -6.76 0.37 -0.13
N ILE A 29 -5.48 0.72 -0.31
CA ILE A 29 -4.47 0.69 0.75
C ILE A 29 -4.01 2.12 1.02
N GLU A 30 -4.08 2.56 2.28
CA GLU A 30 -3.71 3.91 2.72
C GLU A 30 -2.83 3.83 3.96
N ASN A 31 -1.73 4.59 3.99
CA ASN A 31 -0.89 4.68 5.19
C ASN A 31 -1.56 5.58 6.24
N VAL A 32 -1.53 5.15 7.50
CA VAL A 32 -2.06 5.92 8.64
C VAL A 32 -1.07 5.91 9.79
N MET A 33 -0.99 7.03 10.50
CA MET A 33 -0.25 7.11 11.76
C MET A 33 -1.18 6.77 12.91
N VAL A 34 -0.87 5.70 13.65
CA VAL A 34 -1.66 5.25 14.82
C VAL A 34 -0.86 5.54 16.09
N PRO A 35 -1.43 6.27 17.07
CA PRO A 35 -0.73 6.55 18.32
C PRO A 35 -0.51 5.25 19.11
N ILE A 36 0.72 5.04 19.57
CA ILE A 36 1.12 3.89 20.40
C ILE A 36 0.88 4.19 21.88
N ASP A 37 1.06 5.45 22.26
CA ASP A 37 1.00 5.94 23.64
C ASP A 37 0.70 7.45 23.68
N ASP A 38 0.40 7.95 24.88
CA ASP A 38 0.12 9.37 25.14
C ASP A 38 1.34 10.29 25.02
N GLU A 39 2.57 9.74 24.91
CA GLU A 39 3.80 10.53 24.76
C GLU A 39 4.00 11.04 23.32
N GLY A 40 3.09 10.69 22.41
CA GLY A 40 3.07 11.15 21.03
C GLY A 40 3.88 10.26 20.09
N ASN A 41 4.18 9.02 20.48
CA ASN A 41 4.77 8.05 19.57
C ASN A 41 3.69 7.51 18.62
N TYR A 42 3.99 7.48 17.33
CA TYR A 42 3.10 6.94 16.30
C TYR A 42 3.73 5.73 15.61
N SER A 43 2.91 4.74 15.31
CA SER A 43 3.25 3.63 14.42
C SER A 43 2.66 3.88 13.03
N LEU A 44 3.43 3.54 12.00
CA LEU A 44 2.91 3.49 10.64
C LEU A 44 2.14 2.18 10.47
N GLU A 45 0.82 2.29 10.37
CA GLU A 45 -0.06 1.18 10.03
C GLU A 45 -0.73 1.45 8.68
N TRP A 46 -1.41 0.43 8.17
CA TRP A 46 -2.05 0.48 6.87
C TRP A 46 -3.53 0.22 7.00
N VAL A 47 -4.33 1.14 6.48
CA VAL A 47 -5.75 0.97 6.31
C VAL A 47 -5.98 0.22 4.99
N VAL A 48 -6.62 -0.94 5.08
CA VAL A 48 -7.09 -1.69 3.93
C VAL A 48 -8.61 -1.59 3.87
N THR A 49 -9.12 -1.03 2.80
CA THR A 49 -10.56 -0.98 2.50
C THR A 49 -10.85 -1.93 1.35
N ARG A 50 -11.79 -2.85 1.56
CA ARG A 50 -12.28 -3.70 0.47
C ARG A 50 -12.97 -2.82 -0.57
N ASP A 51 -12.54 -3.00 -1.81
CA ASP A 51 -13.10 -2.38 -3.00
C ASP A 51 -13.75 -3.46 -3.88
N GLU A 52 -14.83 -3.12 -4.57
CA GLU A 52 -15.51 -4.05 -5.48
C GLU A 52 -14.78 -4.13 -6.82
N GLU A 53 -14.03 -3.09 -7.20
CA GLU A 53 -13.26 -3.02 -8.43
C GLU A 53 -11.85 -3.58 -8.19
N VAL A 54 -11.51 -4.66 -8.92
CA VAL A 54 -10.15 -5.19 -8.92
C VAL A 54 -9.27 -4.22 -9.72
N PRO A 55 -8.18 -3.67 -9.15
CA PRO A 55 -7.28 -2.80 -9.89
C PRO A 55 -6.69 -3.56 -11.08
N ALA A 56 -6.89 -2.99 -12.27
CA ALA A 56 -6.29 -3.48 -13.50
C ALA A 56 -4.87 -2.93 -13.62
N TYR A 57 -3.91 -3.59 -12.98
CA TYR A 57 -2.50 -3.28 -13.19
C TYR A 57 -2.06 -3.78 -14.56
N GLU A 58 -1.26 -2.97 -15.25
CA GLU A 58 -0.53 -3.45 -16.42
C GLU A 58 0.41 -4.57 -15.97
N GLU A 59 0.49 -5.65 -16.76
CA GLU A 59 1.44 -6.72 -16.50
C GLU A 59 2.85 -6.13 -16.56
N TRP A 60 3.52 -6.07 -15.40
CA TRP A 60 4.90 -5.65 -15.35
C TRP A 60 5.77 -6.73 -16.02
N ASP A 61 6.51 -6.37 -17.08
CA ASP A 61 7.41 -7.29 -17.83
C ASP A 61 8.55 -7.86 -16.95
N GLY A 62 8.68 -7.40 -15.70
CA GLY A 62 9.79 -7.75 -14.81
C GLY A 62 11.10 -7.07 -15.20
N ARG A 63 11.06 -6.18 -16.20
CA ARG A 63 12.15 -5.29 -16.55
C ARG A 63 11.87 -3.94 -15.93
N TYR A 64 12.82 -3.48 -15.13
CA TYR A 64 12.88 -2.05 -14.85
C TYR A 64 13.12 -1.36 -16.19
N ASP A 65 12.15 -0.55 -16.61
CA ASP A 65 12.33 0.31 -17.77
C ASP A 65 13.23 1.45 -17.33
N ASP A 66 14.52 1.32 -17.65
CA ASP A 66 15.50 2.39 -17.43
C ASP A 66 15.20 3.60 -18.35
N GLU A 67 14.34 3.42 -19.36
CA GLU A 67 13.84 4.49 -20.23
C GLU A 67 12.79 5.40 -19.57
N VAL A 68 12.60 5.33 -18.25
CA VAL A 68 12.04 6.47 -17.50
C VAL A 68 13.02 7.63 -17.64
N ASP A 69 12.80 8.37 -18.74
CA ASP A 69 13.37 9.62 -19.22
C ASP A 69 14.52 10.15 -18.34
N GLU A 70 15.72 10.21 -18.92
CA GLU A 70 16.93 10.80 -18.32
C GLU A 70 16.75 12.26 -17.78
N GLY A 71 15.55 12.85 -17.90
CA GLY A 71 15.16 14.13 -17.33
C GLY A 71 14.38 14.08 -16.01
N GLU A 72 13.84 12.93 -15.56
CA GLU A 72 13.15 12.82 -14.27
C GLU A 72 14.10 12.23 -13.22
N GLU A 73 14.95 13.10 -12.64
CA GLU A 73 15.70 12.78 -11.42
C GLU A 73 14.69 12.36 -10.34
N LEU A 74 14.53 11.04 -10.16
CA LEU A 74 13.77 10.46 -9.06
C LEU A 74 14.53 10.78 -7.78
N VAL A 75 14.30 11.99 -7.27
CA VAL A 75 14.81 12.47 -5.99
C VAL A 75 14.19 11.62 -4.89
N LEU A 76 14.83 10.48 -4.62
CA LEU A 76 14.65 9.74 -3.39
C LEU A 76 15.24 10.62 -2.27
N SER A 77 14.47 11.61 -1.82
CA SER A 77 14.78 12.31 -0.58
C SER A 77 14.58 11.33 0.55
N SER A 78 15.63 10.55 0.82
CA SER A 78 15.81 9.86 2.09
C SER A 78 15.84 10.96 3.15
N VAL A 79 14.69 11.22 3.76
CA VAL A 79 14.62 12.06 4.95
C VAL A 79 15.52 11.42 6.02
N GLU A 80 16.44 12.25 6.46
CA GLU A 80 17.56 12.10 7.41
C GLU A 80 17.43 11.04 8.52
#